data_AF-A0AAV6GKA7-F1
#
_entry.id   AF-A0AAV6GKA7-F1
#
_cell.length_a   1.000
_cell.length_b   1.000
_cell.length_c   1.000
_cell.angle_alpha   90.00
_cell.angle_beta   90.00
_cell.angle_gamma   90.00
#
_symmetry.space_group_name_H-M   'P 1'
#
loop_
_entity.id
_entity.type
_entity.pdbx_description
1 polymer ?
#
loop_
_entity_poly.entity_id
_entity_poly.type
_entity_poly.pdbx_seq_one_letter_code
_entity_poly.pdbx_strand_id
1 'polypeptide(L)'
;MKDGEPGEEQRLVLQAVREELQDWGASSSSSSSSSTLGNIERDVLELDTSRTGAIHQAQLTYVFLRNKVPLKLPTLGRLFHMFSKETCPDEVLYRELLHFLSGVAEDDQNKMKIDRSSQPRSRTSVSVHSDPGRPPTNVRTNKSWTERFQKIEKAMDLCDTQNTGYLDKDKARRLLQNYNVILDLHLSPLKIAEVTHTTPSEGKVHLASALRYLKGL
;
A
#
# COMPACT_ATOMS: atom_id res chain seq x y z
N MET A 1 17.05 -22.64 10.96
CA MET A 1 16.21 -21.50 11.41
C MET A 1 17.00 -20.26 11.10
N LYS A 2 16.58 -19.46 10.11
CA LYS A 2 17.27 -18.23 9.71
C LYS A 2 16.29 -17.10 9.99
N ASP A 3 16.58 -16.34 11.03
CA ASP A 3 15.94 -15.07 11.33
C ASP A 3 16.09 -14.18 10.10
N GLY A 4 14.98 -14.00 9.37
CA GLY A 4 14.93 -13.16 8.19
C GLY A 4 14.90 -11.71 8.62
N GLU A 5 16.01 -11.01 8.46
CA GLU A 5 16.04 -9.54 8.54
C GLU A 5 14.90 -8.99 7.67
N PRO A 6 13.95 -8.23 8.24
CA PRO A 6 12.86 -7.64 7.46
C PRO A 6 13.47 -6.73 6.39
N GLY A 7 12.98 -6.84 5.15
CA GLY A 7 13.45 -6.01 4.04
C GLY A 7 13.37 -4.53 4.39
N GLU A 8 14.24 -3.70 3.83
CA GLU A 8 14.35 -2.26 4.12
C GLU A 8 12.97 -1.54 4.04
N GLU A 9 12.14 -1.91 3.09
CA GLU A 9 10.76 -1.40 2.95
C GLU A 9 9.86 -1.77 4.15
N GLN A 10 9.94 -3.01 4.64
CA GLN A 10 9.20 -3.48 5.81
C GLN A 10 9.68 -2.75 7.08
N ARG A 11 10.98 -2.42 7.17
CA ARG A 11 11.53 -1.61 8.27
C ARG A 11 11.01 -0.17 8.25
N LEU A 12 10.92 0.45 7.07
CA LEU A 12 10.38 1.80 6.91
C LEU A 12 8.89 1.85 7.24
N VAL A 13 8.11 0.86 6.82
CA VAL A 13 6.68 0.76 7.16
C VAL A 13 6.52 0.56 8.66
N LEU A 14 7.28 -0.35 9.26
CA LEU A 14 7.24 -0.59 10.71
C LEU A 14 7.57 0.67 11.51
N GLN A 15 8.57 1.44 11.08
CA GLN A 15 8.95 2.71 11.71
C GLN A 15 7.82 3.75 11.59
N ALA A 16 7.25 3.92 10.40
CA ALA A 16 6.14 4.86 10.19
C ALA A 16 4.90 4.49 11.02
N VAL A 17 4.59 3.19 11.13
CA VAL A 17 3.50 2.70 11.95
C VAL A 17 3.74 3.00 13.43
N ARG A 18 4.96 2.80 13.94
CA ARG A 18 5.31 3.17 15.33
C ARG A 18 5.12 4.66 15.60
N GLU A 19 5.65 5.51 14.72
CA GLU A 19 5.55 6.96 14.86
C GLU A 19 4.10 7.45 14.81
N GLU A 20 3.30 6.91 13.89
CA GLU A 20 1.90 7.31 13.73
C GLU A 20 0.99 6.78 14.84
N LEU A 21 1.36 5.65 15.46
CA LEU A 21 0.60 5.02 16.54
C LEU A 21 1.13 5.32 17.95
N GLN A 22 2.15 6.15 18.09
CA GLN A 22 2.83 6.43 19.37
C GLN A 22 1.86 6.92 20.47
N ASP A 23 0.87 7.74 20.10
CA ASP A 23 -0.17 8.25 21.01
C ASP A 23 -1.52 7.50 20.84
N TRP A 24 -1.54 6.48 19.98
CA TRP A 24 -2.73 5.68 19.73
C TRP A 24 -2.82 4.61 20.81
N GLY A 25 -3.59 4.90 21.86
CA GLY A 25 -3.86 4.00 22.99
C GLY A 25 -4.54 2.69 22.58
N ALA A 26 -3.82 1.82 21.87
CA ALA A 26 -4.28 0.50 21.41
C ALA A 26 -4.60 -0.43 22.59
N SER A 27 -3.88 -0.24 23.70
CA SER A 27 -4.11 -0.90 24.98
C SER A 27 -4.15 0.18 26.07
N SER A 28 -5.34 0.66 26.41
CA SER A 28 -5.53 1.33 27.69
C SER A 28 -5.21 0.32 28.79
N SER A 29 -4.01 0.40 29.35
CA SER A 29 -3.64 -0.31 30.56
C SER A 29 -4.71 -0.05 31.62
N SER A 30 -5.12 -1.15 32.28
CA SER A 30 -6.12 -1.29 33.37
C SER A 30 -7.60 -1.40 32.96
N SER A 31 -8.04 -2.65 32.87
CA SER A 31 -9.30 -3.16 33.44
C SER A 31 -10.66 -2.70 32.89
N SER A 32 -10.73 -2.14 31.67
CA SER A 32 -12.03 -1.88 31.01
C SER A 32 -12.06 -2.49 29.63
N SER A 33 -13.12 -3.25 29.35
CA SER A 33 -13.42 -4.08 28.18
C SER A 33 -13.57 -3.33 26.84
N SER A 34 -12.92 -2.18 26.66
CA SER A 34 -13.01 -1.38 25.43
C SER A 34 -11.64 -0.81 25.06
N SER A 35 -10.76 -1.67 24.56
CA SER A 35 -9.60 -1.22 23.79
C SER A 35 -10.06 -0.84 22.38
N THR A 36 -9.46 0.20 21.79
CA THR A 36 -9.74 0.61 20.40
C THR A 36 -9.54 -0.54 19.43
N LEU A 37 -8.54 -1.39 19.68
CA LEU A 37 -8.30 -2.60 18.91
C LEU A 37 -9.44 -3.62 19.02
N GLY A 38 -10.04 -3.78 20.21
CA GLY A 38 -11.20 -4.65 20.41
C GLY A 38 -12.48 -4.13 19.73
N ASN A 39 -12.62 -2.81 19.57
CA ASN A 39 -13.72 -2.24 18.78
C ASN A 39 -13.51 -2.47 17.27
N ILE A 40 -12.27 -2.31 16.79
CA ILE A 40 -11.90 -2.65 15.41
C ILE A 40 -12.14 -4.13 15.13
N GLU A 41 -11.73 -5.02 16.04
CA GLU A 41 -11.93 -6.46 15.90
C GLU A 41 -13.42 -6.82 15.77
N ARG A 42 -14.28 -6.19 16.57
CA ARG A 42 -15.73 -6.39 16.46
C ARG A 42 -16.28 -5.91 15.12
N ASP A 43 -15.90 -4.72 14.70
CA ASP A 43 -16.34 -4.11 13.44
C ASP A 43 -15.93 -4.97 12.22
N VAL A 44 -14.72 -5.54 12.21
CA VAL A 44 -14.29 -6.41 11.10
C VAL A 44 -14.98 -7.78 11.12
N LEU A 45 -15.31 -8.31 12.30
CA LEU A 45 -16.06 -9.57 12.44
C LEU A 45 -17.52 -9.44 11.95
N GLU A 46 -18.13 -8.26 12.09
CA GLU A 46 -19.45 -7.97 11.51
C GLU A 46 -19.42 -7.94 9.97
N LEU A 47 -18.31 -7.50 9.38
CA LEU A 47 -18.12 -7.42 7.93
C LEU A 47 -17.71 -8.78 7.32
N ASP A 48 -16.93 -9.58 8.04
CA ASP A 48 -16.51 -10.93 7.64
C ASP A 48 -17.56 -12.00 8.05
N THR A 49 -18.76 -11.88 7.50
CA THR A 49 -19.87 -12.81 7.76
C THR A 49 -19.53 -14.28 7.46
N SER A 50 -18.62 -14.51 6.50
CA SER A 50 -18.15 -15.83 6.10
C SER A 50 -16.94 -16.33 6.91
N ARG A 51 -16.46 -15.55 7.89
CA ARG A 51 -15.31 -15.86 8.76
C ARG A 51 -14.07 -16.30 8.01
N THR A 52 -13.84 -15.71 6.85
CA THR A 52 -12.70 -16.01 5.97
C THR A 52 -11.37 -15.54 6.54
N GLY A 53 -11.39 -14.63 7.53
CA GLY A 53 -10.21 -13.96 8.05
C GLY A 53 -9.68 -12.86 7.15
N ALA A 54 -10.41 -12.50 6.09
CA ALA A 54 -10.07 -11.43 5.17
C ALA A 54 -11.28 -10.52 4.88
N ILE A 55 -11.03 -9.23 4.67
CA ILE A 55 -12.06 -8.29 4.21
C ILE A 55 -11.48 -7.33 3.17
N HIS A 56 -12.35 -6.66 2.40
CA HIS A 56 -11.90 -5.76 1.34
C HIS A 56 -11.19 -4.52 1.91
N GLN A 57 -10.16 -4.02 1.23
CA GLN A 57 -9.39 -2.82 1.65
C GLN A 57 -10.29 -1.62 1.97
N ALA A 58 -11.27 -1.33 1.11
CA ALA A 58 -12.24 -0.25 1.32
C ALA A 58 -13.05 -0.41 2.61
N GLN A 59 -13.44 -1.65 2.95
CA GLN A 59 -14.17 -1.96 4.18
C GLN A 59 -13.28 -1.75 5.41
N LEU A 60 -12.04 -2.26 5.36
CA LEU A 60 -11.07 -2.10 6.43
C LEU A 60 -10.65 -0.63 6.63
N THR A 61 -10.53 0.13 5.54
CA THR A 61 -10.31 1.59 5.57
C THR A 61 -11.44 2.29 6.32
N TYR A 62 -12.69 1.95 6.00
CA TYR A 62 -13.84 2.51 6.69
C TYR A 62 -13.80 2.22 8.20
N VAL A 63 -13.49 0.98 8.60
CA VAL A 63 -13.34 0.59 10.01
C VAL A 63 -12.25 1.41 10.70
N PHE A 64 -11.09 1.58 10.05
CA PHE A 64 -9.97 2.33 10.63
C PHE A 64 -10.29 3.82 10.77
N LEU A 65 -10.95 4.43 9.78
CA LEU A 65 -11.41 5.82 9.87
C LEU A 65 -12.48 6.00 10.96
N ARG A 66 -13.45 5.09 11.05
CA ARG A 66 -14.51 5.11 12.06
C ARG A 66 -13.95 5.01 13.48
N ASN A 67 -12.94 4.16 13.67
CA ASN A 67 -12.24 3.98 14.95
C ASN A 67 -11.09 4.98 15.15
N LYS A 68 -10.99 6.01 14.28
CA LYS A 68 -10.01 7.12 14.36
C LYS A 68 -8.57 6.63 14.52
N VAL A 69 -8.19 5.59 13.78
CA VAL A 69 -6.82 5.10 13.74
C VAL A 69 -5.92 6.15 13.09
N PRO A 70 -4.87 6.66 13.75
CA PRO A 70 -4.07 7.79 13.28
C PRO A 70 -3.02 7.39 12.23
N LEU A 71 -3.32 6.38 11.41
CA LEU A 71 -2.45 5.98 10.31
C LEU A 71 -2.69 6.86 9.08
N LYS A 72 -1.62 7.38 8.50
CA LYS A 72 -1.70 8.12 7.24
C LYS A 72 -2.04 7.15 6.11
N LEU A 73 -2.78 7.62 5.11
CA LEU A 73 -3.19 6.80 3.96
C LEU A 73 -2.01 6.10 3.24
N PRO A 74 -0.81 6.72 3.06
CA PRO A 74 0.33 6.02 2.49
C PRO A 74 0.81 4.84 3.34
N THR A 75 0.84 5.01 4.67
CA THR A 75 1.22 3.97 5.62
C THR A 75 0.19 2.83 5.62
N LEU A 76 -1.10 3.20 5.61
CA LEU A 76 -2.20 2.25 5.54
C LEU A 76 -2.19 1.43 4.24
N GLY A 77 -1.97 2.07 3.09
CA GLY A 77 -1.89 1.38 1.80
C GLY A 77 -0.74 0.36 1.74
N ARG A 78 0.39 0.67 2.36
CA ARG A 78 1.51 -0.28 2.48
C ARG A 78 1.18 -1.46 3.40
N LEU A 79 0.51 -1.20 4.53
CA LEU A 79 0.04 -2.26 5.41
C LEU A 79 -0.92 -3.20 4.68
N PHE A 80 -1.89 -2.66 3.94
CA PHE A 80 -2.81 -3.50 3.17
C PHE A 80 -2.06 -4.34 2.15
N HIS A 81 -1.13 -3.76 1.39
CA HIS A 81 -0.31 -4.53 0.46
C HIS A 81 0.46 -5.68 1.15
N MET A 82 1.00 -5.45 2.34
CA MET A 82 1.75 -6.46 3.11
C MET A 82 0.87 -7.60 3.63
N PHE A 83 -0.37 -7.30 4.02
CA PHE A 83 -1.30 -8.26 4.62
C PHE A 83 -2.39 -8.72 3.65
N SER A 84 -2.29 -8.38 2.37
CA SER A 84 -3.22 -8.85 1.35
C SER A 84 -2.84 -10.22 0.82
N LYS A 85 -3.85 -10.98 0.38
CA LYS A 85 -3.62 -12.26 -0.28
C LYS A 85 -2.91 -12.04 -1.61
N GLU A 86 -1.92 -12.88 -1.92
CA GLU A 86 -1.25 -12.86 -3.22
C GLU A 86 -2.22 -13.06 -4.39
N THR A 87 -3.30 -13.82 -4.16
CA THR A 87 -4.32 -14.12 -5.17
C THR A 87 -5.39 -13.03 -5.30
N CYS A 88 -5.58 -12.21 -4.25
CA CYS A 88 -6.63 -11.21 -4.15
C CYS A 88 -6.09 -9.97 -3.40
N PRO A 89 -5.40 -9.04 -4.09
CA PRO A 89 -4.74 -7.90 -3.45
C PRO A 89 -5.73 -6.96 -2.74
N ASP A 90 -7.00 -6.96 -3.15
CA ASP A 90 -8.05 -6.18 -2.51
C ASP A 90 -8.56 -6.79 -1.20
N GLU A 91 -8.24 -8.06 -0.90
CA GLU A 91 -8.60 -8.74 0.35
C GLU A 91 -7.44 -8.75 1.34
N VAL A 92 -7.62 -8.03 2.45
CA VAL A 92 -6.64 -7.90 3.53
C VAL A 92 -6.94 -8.92 4.62
N LEU A 93 -5.93 -9.70 5.00
CA LEU A 93 -5.93 -10.63 6.12
C LEU A 93 -5.93 -9.84 7.44
N TYR A 94 -7.10 -9.33 7.82
CA TYR A 94 -7.25 -8.43 8.96
C TYR A 94 -6.77 -9.07 10.28
N ARG A 95 -6.82 -10.40 10.41
CA ARG A 95 -6.33 -11.10 11.61
C ARG A 95 -4.83 -10.90 11.81
N GLU A 96 -4.06 -11.06 10.74
CA GLU A 96 -2.61 -10.90 10.76
C GLU A 96 -2.22 -9.43 10.94
N LEU A 97 -2.95 -8.53 10.28
CA LEU A 97 -2.76 -7.08 10.45
C LEU A 97 -3.03 -6.64 11.89
N LEU A 98 -4.14 -7.05 12.50
CA LEU A 98 -4.46 -6.65 13.87
C LEU A 98 -3.47 -7.21 14.88
N HIS A 99 -3.01 -8.45 14.68
CA HIS A 99 -1.94 -9.05 15.48
C HIS A 99 -0.60 -8.30 15.34
N PHE A 100 -0.29 -7.84 14.12
CA PHE A 100 0.88 -6.98 13.91
C PHE A 100 0.73 -5.65 14.66
N LEU A 101 -0.42 -5.00 14.56
CA LEU A 101 -0.68 -3.72 15.25
C LEU A 101 -0.63 -3.85 16.77
N SER A 102 -1.11 -4.96 17.34
CA SER A 102 -0.96 -5.23 18.78
C SER A 102 0.51 -5.39 19.17
N GLY A 103 1.29 -6.13 18.38
CA GLY A 103 2.73 -6.33 18.66
C GLY A 103 3.54 -5.02 18.59
N VAL A 104 3.17 -4.09 17.70
CA VAL A 104 3.80 -2.77 17.64
C VAL A 104 3.50 -1.93 18.88
N ALA A 105 2.27 -2.00 19.40
CA ALA A 105 1.87 -1.29 20.61
C ALA A 105 2.52 -1.86 21.89
N GLU A 106 2.89 -3.15 21.89
CA GLU A 106 3.54 -3.82 23.02
C GLU A 106 5.07 -3.64 23.04
N ASP A 107 5.73 -3.47 21.88
CA ASP A 107 7.20 -3.32 21.78
C ASP A 107 7.73 -2.03 22.46
N ASP A 108 6.90 -0.98 22.57
CA ASP A 108 7.24 0.24 23.31
C ASP A 108 7.24 0.06 24.84
N GLN A 109 6.53 -0.94 25.39
CA GLN A 109 6.55 -1.21 26.83
C GLN A 109 7.78 -2.00 27.29
N ASN A 110 8.44 -2.74 26.41
CA ASN A 110 9.57 -3.59 26.78
C ASN A 110 10.93 -2.84 26.76
N LYS A 111 10.98 -1.61 26.23
CA LYS A 111 12.19 -0.78 26.23
C LYS A 111 12.43 0.00 27.53
N MET A 112 11.46 0.01 28.45
CA MET A 112 11.52 0.78 29.71
C MET A 112 11.79 -0.07 30.97
N LYS A 113 12.30 -1.30 30.83
CA LYS A 113 12.63 -2.16 31.98
C LYS A 113 14.05 -2.71 32.06
N ILE A 114 14.97 -2.28 31.19
CA ILE A 114 16.39 -2.67 31.29
C ILE A 114 17.28 -1.42 31.18
N ASP A 115 17.27 -0.58 32.21
CA ASP A 115 18.44 0.24 32.53
C ASP A 115 18.39 0.66 34.01
N ARG A 116 18.79 -0.26 34.89
CA ARG A 116 19.48 0.06 36.15
C ARG A 116 20.29 -1.16 36.58
N SER A 117 21.50 -1.27 36.05
CA SER A 117 22.74 -1.50 36.81
C SER A 117 23.82 -2.18 35.97
N SER A 118 24.96 -1.49 35.87
CA SER A 118 26.32 -2.04 35.77
C SER A 118 26.95 -2.29 34.39
N GLN A 119 27.54 -1.22 33.86
CA GLN A 119 28.89 -1.04 33.29
C GLN A 119 29.46 -1.91 32.14
N PRO A 120 30.36 -1.30 31.32
CA PRO A 120 30.73 -1.77 29.98
C PRO A 120 32.07 -2.53 29.98
N ARG A 121 32.39 -3.24 28.88
CA ARG A 121 33.78 -3.33 28.37
C ARG A 121 33.92 -3.92 26.95
N SER A 122 34.63 -3.13 26.12
CA SER A 122 35.70 -3.52 25.17
C SER A 122 35.29 -4.15 23.82
N ARG A 123 35.56 -3.46 22.69
CA ARG A 123 36.73 -3.58 21.76
C ARG A 123 36.68 -4.89 20.93
N THR A 124 36.95 -5.01 19.63
CA THR A 124 37.69 -4.24 18.60
C THR A 124 37.32 -4.92 17.24
N SER A 125 37.11 -4.20 16.12
CA SER A 125 38.07 -4.01 15.00
C SER A 125 37.77 -4.81 13.71
N VAL A 126 37.70 -4.07 12.58
CA VAL A 126 38.17 -4.34 11.18
C VAL A 126 37.61 -5.58 10.43
N SER A 127 37.55 -5.68 9.09
CA SER A 127 37.89 -4.84 7.92
C SER A 127 37.12 -5.40 6.70
N VAL A 128 36.77 -4.51 5.78
CA VAL A 128 36.87 -4.55 4.30
C VAL A 128 37.10 -5.90 3.60
N HIS A 129 36.36 -6.19 2.51
CA HIS A 129 36.89 -6.45 1.14
C HIS A 129 35.75 -6.88 0.16
N SER A 130 35.75 -6.24 -1.00
CA SER A 130 34.87 -6.39 -2.16
C SER A 130 35.19 -7.62 -3.01
N ASP A 131 34.21 -8.18 -3.74
CA ASP A 131 34.36 -8.62 -5.15
C ASP A 131 33.01 -9.01 -5.84
N PRO A 132 32.93 -9.11 -7.19
CA PRO A 132 31.86 -8.55 -8.01
C PRO A 132 31.37 -9.59 -9.04
N GLY A 133 30.26 -10.28 -8.78
CA GLY A 133 29.85 -11.31 -9.73
C GLY A 133 28.41 -11.73 -9.58
N ARG A 134 27.50 -11.04 -10.28
CA ARG A 134 26.17 -11.59 -10.53
C ARG A 134 25.62 -11.13 -11.88
N PRO A 135 25.13 -12.05 -12.74
CA PRO A 135 24.41 -11.70 -13.96
C PRO A 135 23.01 -11.16 -13.62
N PRO A 136 22.40 -10.32 -14.47
CA PRO A 136 21.15 -9.64 -14.14
C PRO A 136 19.98 -10.59 -14.36
N THR A 137 19.50 -11.22 -13.30
CA THR A 137 18.20 -11.91 -13.33
C THR A 137 17.13 -10.97 -12.80
N ASN A 138 16.47 -10.31 -13.76
CA ASN A 138 15.11 -9.79 -13.72
C ASN A 138 14.66 -9.20 -12.37
N VAL A 139 15.01 -7.93 -12.16
CA VAL A 139 14.43 -7.10 -11.11
C VAL A 139 12.93 -7.08 -11.34
N ARG A 140 12.19 -7.76 -10.47
CA ARG A 140 10.76 -7.58 -10.30
C ARG A 140 10.60 -6.14 -9.79
N THR A 141 10.53 -5.21 -10.73
CA THR A 141 10.48 -3.78 -10.43
C THR A 141 9.15 -3.55 -9.72
N ASN A 142 9.20 -3.27 -8.42
CA ASN A 142 8.13 -2.65 -7.65
C ASN A 142 7.89 -1.25 -8.23
N LYS A 143 7.35 -1.19 -9.46
CA LYS A 143 7.19 0.06 -10.20
C LYS A 143 6.19 0.90 -9.44
N SER A 144 6.61 2.11 -9.06
CA SER A 144 5.74 3.13 -8.51
C SER A 144 4.52 3.34 -9.42
N TRP A 145 3.40 3.80 -8.84
CA TRP A 145 2.20 4.11 -9.62
C TRP A 145 2.53 5.04 -10.80
N THR A 146 3.45 5.99 -10.62
CA THR A 146 3.92 6.90 -11.66
C THR A 146 4.63 6.17 -12.81
N GLU A 147 5.52 5.21 -12.53
CA GLU A 147 6.19 4.42 -13.58
C GLU A 147 5.21 3.49 -14.31
N ARG A 148 4.20 3.00 -13.60
CA ARG A 148 3.11 2.21 -14.18
C ARG A 148 2.23 3.10 -15.06
N PHE A 149 1.88 4.29 -14.60
CA PHE A 149 1.10 5.26 -15.35
C PHE A 149 1.85 5.77 -16.59
N GLN A 150 3.15 5.97 -16.50
CA GLN A 150 4.00 6.35 -17.65
C GLN A 150 3.95 5.32 -18.78
N LYS A 151 3.67 4.03 -18.49
CA LYS A 151 3.45 3.04 -19.54
C LYS A 151 2.14 3.25 -20.30
N ILE A 152 1.09 3.77 -19.65
CA ILE A 152 -0.13 4.20 -20.35
C ILE A 152 0.17 5.40 -21.24
N GLU A 153 0.90 6.39 -20.73
CA GLU A 153 1.29 7.57 -21.52
C GLU A 153 2.02 7.12 -22.80
N LYS A 154 3.05 6.27 -22.66
CA LYS A 154 3.78 5.69 -23.80
C LYS A 154 2.88 4.85 -24.72
N ALA A 155 1.95 4.07 -24.17
CA ALA A 155 1.06 3.24 -24.97
C ALA A 155 0.05 4.08 -25.78
N MET A 156 -0.41 5.20 -25.21
CA MET A 156 -1.26 6.15 -25.91
C MET A 156 -0.49 6.85 -27.03
N ASP A 157 0.73 7.32 -26.76
CA ASP A 157 1.59 7.92 -27.78
C ASP A 157 1.87 6.93 -28.93
N LEU A 158 2.20 5.67 -28.62
CA LEU A 158 2.41 4.62 -29.63
C LEU A 158 1.16 4.30 -30.45
N CYS A 159 -0.03 4.53 -29.88
CA CYS A 159 -1.30 4.28 -30.57
C CYS A 159 -1.73 5.47 -31.45
N ASP A 160 -1.18 6.65 -31.22
CA ASP A 160 -1.32 7.84 -32.06
C ASP A 160 -0.23 7.87 -33.14
N THR A 161 -0.36 6.96 -34.11
CA THR A 161 0.64 6.78 -35.19
C THR A 161 0.82 8.02 -36.08
N GLN A 162 -0.11 8.98 -36.02
CA GLN A 162 -0.07 10.22 -36.77
C GLN A 162 0.39 11.42 -35.90
N ASN A 163 0.71 11.18 -34.62
CA ASN A 163 1.16 12.19 -33.66
C ASN A 163 0.23 13.42 -33.61
N THR A 164 -1.06 13.17 -33.68
CA THR A 164 -2.13 14.19 -33.72
C THR A 164 -2.45 14.73 -32.33
N GLY A 165 -2.08 14.02 -31.27
CA GLY A 165 -2.53 14.26 -29.90
C GLY A 165 -3.93 13.74 -29.62
N TYR A 166 -4.51 12.92 -30.52
CA TYR A 166 -5.86 12.36 -30.38
C TYR A 166 -5.90 10.83 -30.59
N LEU A 167 -6.82 10.17 -29.89
CA LEU A 167 -7.16 8.76 -30.07
C LEU A 167 -8.66 8.56 -30.17
N ASP A 168 -9.11 7.61 -30.98
CA ASP A 168 -10.52 7.23 -31.01
C ASP A 168 -11.02 6.79 -29.63
N LYS A 169 -12.24 7.19 -29.27
CA LYS A 169 -12.85 6.94 -27.94
C LYS A 169 -12.82 5.46 -27.56
N ASP A 170 -13.17 4.57 -28.48
CA ASP A 170 -13.20 3.13 -28.21
C ASP A 170 -11.78 2.56 -28.03
N LYS A 171 -10.82 3.05 -28.81
CA LYS A 171 -9.41 2.66 -28.71
C LYS A 171 -8.81 3.13 -27.38
N ALA A 172 -9.05 4.38 -27.00
CA ALA A 172 -8.63 4.96 -25.73
C ALA A 172 -9.27 4.23 -24.54
N ARG A 173 -10.58 3.96 -24.59
CA ARG A 173 -11.30 3.22 -23.53
C ARG A 173 -10.71 1.83 -23.33
N ARG A 174 -10.48 1.09 -24.42
CA ARG A 174 -9.94 -0.27 -24.36
C ARG A 174 -8.50 -0.29 -23.85
N LEU A 175 -7.67 0.66 -24.28
CA LEU A 175 -6.30 0.83 -23.75
C LEU A 175 -6.31 1.09 -22.25
N LEU A 176 -7.11 2.07 -21.80
CA LEU A 176 -7.19 2.43 -20.39
C LEU A 176 -7.67 1.26 -19.53
N GLN A 177 -8.72 0.55 -19.95
CA GLN A 177 -9.22 -0.62 -19.22
C GLN A 177 -8.17 -1.75 -19.15
N ASN A 178 -7.55 -2.08 -20.28
CA ASN A 178 -6.55 -3.15 -20.32
C ASN A 178 -5.34 -2.81 -19.44
N TYR A 179 -4.80 -1.59 -19.55
CA TYR A 179 -3.63 -1.20 -18.78
C TYR A 179 -3.98 -0.97 -17.32
N ASN A 180 -5.21 -0.56 -16.98
CA ASN A 180 -5.66 -0.49 -15.60
C ASN A 180 -5.56 -1.84 -14.90
N VAL A 181 -5.94 -2.92 -15.60
CA VAL A 181 -5.82 -4.31 -15.10
C VAL A 181 -4.38 -4.80 -15.13
N ILE A 182 -3.68 -4.67 -16.27
CA ILE A 182 -2.33 -5.22 -16.46
C ILE A 182 -1.29 -4.54 -15.55
N LEU A 183 -1.48 -3.25 -15.27
CA LEU A 183 -0.55 -2.46 -14.48
C LEU A 183 -1.11 -2.13 -13.10
N ASP A 184 -2.27 -2.67 -12.72
CA ASP A 184 -2.81 -2.50 -11.37
C ASP A 184 -2.86 -1.01 -10.96
N LEU A 185 -3.46 -0.17 -11.81
CA LEU A 185 -3.43 1.29 -11.65
C LEU A 185 -4.55 1.81 -10.74
N HIS A 186 -5.49 0.93 -10.36
CA HIS A 186 -6.66 1.22 -9.53
C HIS A 186 -7.46 2.46 -9.99
N LEU A 187 -7.49 2.73 -11.29
CA LEU A 187 -8.36 3.76 -11.85
C LEU A 187 -9.81 3.29 -11.74
N SER A 188 -10.66 4.14 -11.17
CA SER A 188 -12.09 3.87 -11.09
C SER A 188 -12.68 3.73 -12.51
N PRO A 189 -13.54 2.72 -12.76
CA PRO A 189 -14.26 2.58 -14.03
C PRO A 189 -15.02 3.85 -14.42
N LEU A 190 -15.55 4.59 -13.43
CA LEU A 190 -16.23 5.87 -13.66
C LEU A 190 -15.27 6.93 -14.18
N LYS A 191 -14.06 7.02 -13.62
CA LYS A 191 -13.03 7.99 -14.05
C LYS A 191 -12.56 7.72 -15.49
N ILE A 192 -12.47 6.44 -15.88
CA ILE A 192 -12.15 6.02 -17.26
C ILE A 192 -13.33 6.36 -18.19
N ALA A 193 -14.57 6.11 -17.75
CA ALA A 193 -15.75 6.45 -18.52
C ALA A 193 -15.83 7.97 -18.75
N GLU A 194 -15.67 8.79 -17.70
CA GLU A 194 -15.69 10.24 -17.82
C GLU A 194 -14.67 10.76 -18.84
N VAL A 195 -13.43 10.26 -18.81
CA VAL A 195 -12.40 10.72 -19.76
C VAL A 195 -12.71 10.36 -21.22
N THR A 196 -13.48 9.30 -21.44
CA THR A 196 -13.87 8.83 -22.78
C THR A 196 -15.23 9.37 -23.23
N HIS A 197 -16.08 9.80 -22.30
CA HIS A 197 -17.41 10.36 -22.57
C HIS A 197 -17.44 11.90 -22.62
N THR A 198 -16.55 12.61 -21.91
CA THR A 198 -16.63 14.07 -21.72
C THR A 198 -16.09 14.92 -22.88
N THR A 199 -15.50 14.35 -23.93
CA THR A 199 -14.99 15.17 -25.05
C THR A 199 -16.11 15.52 -26.05
N PRO A 200 -16.39 16.82 -26.29
CA PRO A 200 -17.44 17.29 -27.20
C PRO A 200 -17.15 17.03 -28.69
N SER A 201 -15.92 16.68 -29.06
CA SER A 201 -15.51 16.52 -30.46
C SER A 201 -15.54 15.06 -30.93
N GLU A 202 -16.32 14.81 -31.98
CA GLU A 202 -16.01 13.91 -33.12
C GLU A 202 -15.52 12.48 -32.82
N GLY A 203 -15.89 11.90 -31.67
CA GLY A 203 -15.50 10.53 -31.35
C GLY A 203 -14.04 10.34 -30.93
N LYS A 204 -13.31 11.43 -30.66
CA LYS A 204 -11.87 11.42 -30.32
C LYS A 204 -11.60 11.93 -28.91
N VAL A 205 -10.53 11.44 -28.30
CA VAL A 205 -10.04 11.77 -26.96
C VAL A 205 -8.69 12.45 -27.10
N HIS A 206 -8.54 13.65 -26.51
CA HIS A 206 -7.26 14.34 -26.47
C HIS A 206 -6.36 13.73 -25.40
N LEU A 207 -5.18 13.24 -25.79
CA LEU A 207 -4.30 12.44 -24.94
C LEU A 207 -3.85 13.22 -23.69
N ALA A 208 -3.31 14.42 -23.86
CA ALA A 208 -2.77 15.19 -22.75
C ALA A 208 -3.84 15.57 -21.72
N SER A 209 -5.05 15.93 -22.18
CA SER A 209 -6.17 16.23 -21.29
C SER A 209 -6.61 14.99 -20.52
N ALA A 210 -6.69 13.85 -21.21
CA ALA A 210 -7.09 12.59 -20.59
C ALA A 210 -6.09 12.12 -19.54
N LEU A 211 -4.80 12.16 -19.86
CA LEU A 211 -3.73 11.80 -18.94
C LEU A 211 -3.70 12.70 -17.71
N ARG A 212 -3.86 14.02 -17.89
CA ARG A 212 -3.92 14.99 -16.79
C ARG A 212 -5.09 14.71 -15.86
N TYR A 213 -6.28 14.50 -16.42
CA TYR A 213 -7.49 14.19 -15.65
C TYR A 213 -7.35 12.88 -14.87
N LEU A 214 -6.82 11.82 -15.49
CA LEU A 214 -6.59 10.54 -14.84
C LEU A 214 -5.57 10.65 -13.70
N LYS A 215 -4.53 11.46 -13.89
CA LYS A 215 -3.48 11.74 -12.89
C LYS A 215 -3.97 12.57 -11.70
N GLY A 216 -5.11 13.26 -11.84
CA GLY A 216 -5.69 14.09 -10.77
C GLY A 216 -4.92 15.39 -10.53
N LEU A 217 -4.23 15.90 -11.54
CA LEU A 217 -3.50 17.18 -11.54
C LEU A 217 -4.27 18.27 -12.29
#